data_AF-A0A7M7N9G9-F1
#
_entry.id   AF-A0A7M7N9G9-F1
#
_cell.length_a   1.000
_cell.length_b   1.000
_cell.length_c   1.000
_cell.angle_alpha   90.00
_cell.angle_beta   90.00
_cell.angle_gamma   90.00
#
_symmetry.space_group_name_H-M   'P 1'
#
loop_
_entity.id
_entity.type
_entity.pdbx_description
1 polymer ?
#
loop_
_entity_poly.entity_id
_entity_poly.type
_entity_poly.pdbx_seq_one_letter_code
_entity_poly.pdbx_strand_id
1 'polypeptide(L)'
;MISTRTMKVLGVFTVAVVSLIYLLMPADAEAKEATKKNALVTDKVFFDITIGDEKTGRIVIGLFGQTVPKTAKNFIGLATGEVSKESCLFYIRHQSLL
;
A
#
# COMPACT_ATOMS: atom_id res chain seq x y z
N MET A 1 46.14 5.77 -51.30
CA MET A 1 44.88 5.00 -51.38
C MET A 1 44.81 4.08 -50.17
N ILE A 2 44.05 4.46 -49.14
CA ILE A 2 43.83 3.63 -47.96
C ILE A 2 43.04 2.39 -48.41
N SER A 3 43.70 1.24 -48.34
CA SER A 3 43.26 -0.02 -48.94
C SER A 3 41.85 -0.40 -48.48
N THR A 4 40.96 -0.76 -49.41
CA THR A 4 39.59 -1.27 -49.16
C THR A 4 39.53 -2.40 -48.11
N ARG A 5 40.66 -3.06 -47.89
CA ARG A 5 40.85 -4.12 -46.88
C ARG A 5 40.84 -3.59 -45.44
N THR A 6 41.34 -2.37 -45.18
CA THR A 6 41.34 -1.78 -43.81
C THR A 6 39.96 -1.27 -43.40
N MET A 7 39.15 -0.75 -44.34
CA MET A 7 37.77 -0.33 -44.08
C MET A 7 36.84 -1.48 -43.69
N LYS A 8 36.95 -2.64 -44.36
CA LYS A 8 36.12 -3.82 -44.04
C LYS A 8 36.52 -4.46 -42.71
N VAL A 9 37.81 -4.55 -42.42
CA VAL A 9 38.32 -5.10 -41.15
C VAL A 9 37.90 -4.22 -39.97
N LEU A 10 37.95 -2.90 -40.12
CA LEU A 10 37.49 -1.97 -39.08
C LEU A 10 35.98 -2.11 -38.82
N GLY A 11 35.18 -2.25 -39.87
CA GLY A 11 33.72 -2.47 -39.74
C GLY A 11 33.37 -3.81 -39.09
N VAL A 12 34.09 -4.88 -39.40
CA VAL A 12 33.89 -6.18 -38.74
C VAL A 12 34.32 -6.11 -37.27
N PHE A 13 35.39 -5.38 -36.97
CA PHE A 13 35.88 -5.20 -35.60
C PHE A 13 34.89 -4.41 -34.74
N THR A 14 34.29 -3.34 -35.26
CA THR A 14 33.28 -2.58 -34.52
C THR A 14 32.03 -3.41 -34.26
N VAL A 15 31.56 -4.21 -35.22
CA VAL A 15 30.42 -5.13 -35.02
C VAL A 15 30.74 -6.20 -33.98
N ALA A 16 31.95 -6.76 -34.00
CA ALA A 16 32.39 -7.75 -33.01
C ALA A 16 32.44 -7.16 -31.59
N VAL A 17 32.95 -5.93 -31.44
CA VAL A 17 33.01 -5.24 -30.15
C VAL A 17 31.61 -4.91 -29.62
N VAL A 18 30.70 -4.43 -30.47
CA VAL A 18 29.31 -4.15 -30.07
C VAL A 18 28.59 -5.43 -29.66
N SER A 19 28.79 -6.53 -30.40
CA SER A 19 28.24 -7.84 -30.04
C SER A 19 28.78 -8.35 -28.72
N LEU A 20 30.06 -8.13 -28.43
CA LEU A 20 30.67 -8.53 -27.17
C LEU A 20 30.17 -7.68 -25.99
N ILE A 21 29.99 -6.37 -26.21
CA ILE A 21 29.42 -5.45 -25.21
C ILE A 21 27.97 -5.82 -24.89
N TYR A 22 27.17 -6.16 -25.90
CA TYR A 22 25.79 -6.62 -25.72
C TYR A 22 25.71 -7.93 -24.93
N LEU A 23 26.73 -8.80 -25.06
CA LEU A 23 26.82 -10.06 -24.34
C LEU A 23 27.39 -9.90 -22.91
N LEU A 24 28.17 -8.84 -22.67
CA LEU A 24 28.72 -8.49 -21.35
C LEU A 24 27.78 -7.60 -20.51
N MET A 25 26.82 -6.91 -21.12
CA MET A 25 25.78 -6.19 -20.39
C MET A 25 24.71 -7.19 -19.96
N PRO A 26 24.47 -7.37 -18.65
CA PRO A 26 23.27 -8.05 -18.23
C PRO A 26 22.10 -7.17 -18.68
N ALA A 27 21.23 -7.72 -19.52
CA ALA A 27 19.92 -7.16 -19.75
C ALA A 27 19.16 -7.34 -18.42
N ASP A 28 19.44 -6.46 -17.47
CA ASP A 28 18.63 -6.29 -16.28
C ASP A 28 17.30 -5.73 -16.79
N ALA A 29 16.45 -6.62 -17.30
CA ALA A 29 15.03 -6.40 -17.21
C ALA A 29 14.79 -6.22 -15.72
N GLU A 30 14.72 -4.96 -15.27
CA GLU A 30 14.11 -4.59 -14.01
C GLU A 30 12.63 -4.98 -14.12
N ALA A 31 12.35 -6.28 -14.07
CA ALA A 31 11.10 -6.79 -13.57
C ALA A 31 11.07 -6.32 -12.11
N LYS A 32 10.55 -5.10 -11.91
CA LYS A 32 10.06 -4.66 -10.61
C LYS A 32 8.94 -5.64 -10.28
N GLU A 33 9.33 -6.74 -9.65
CA GLU A 33 8.45 -7.60 -8.88
C GLU A 33 7.72 -6.68 -7.93
N ALA A 34 6.52 -6.27 -8.35
CA ALA A 34 5.55 -5.58 -7.54
C ALA A 34 5.12 -6.59 -6.48
N THR A 35 5.97 -6.75 -5.47
CA THR A 35 5.68 -7.48 -4.24
C THR A 35 4.32 -6.98 -3.78
N LYS A 36 3.30 -7.83 -3.91
CA LYS A 36 1.97 -7.56 -3.34
C LYS A 36 2.18 -7.37 -1.85
N LYS A 37 2.31 -6.12 -1.41
CA LYS A 37 2.34 -5.75 -0.01
C LYS A 37 0.96 -6.06 0.53
N ASN A 38 0.78 -7.27 1.05
CA ASN A 38 -0.39 -7.61 1.85
C ASN A 38 -0.45 -6.57 2.97
N ALA A 39 -1.53 -5.78 3.00
CA ALA A 39 -1.70 -4.75 4.00
C ALA A 39 -1.62 -5.40 5.38
N LEU A 40 -0.66 -4.96 6.19
CA LEU A 40 -0.46 -5.50 7.52
C LEU A 40 -1.61 -5.04 8.42
N VAL A 41 -2.30 -5.98 9.04
CA VAL A 41 -3.29 -5.68 10.09
C VAL A 41 -2.53 -5.11 11.28
N THR A 42 -2.73 -3.85 11.60
CA THR A 42 -2.05 -3.18 12.72
C THR A 42 -2.88 -3.20 13.99
N ASP A 43 -4.19 -3.10 13.85
CA ASP A 43 -5.12 -2.93 14.97
C ASP A 43 -6.33 -3.85 14.79
N LYS A 44 -7.01 -4.20 15.88
CA LYS A 44 -8.21 -5.05 15.86
C LYS A 44 -9.32 -4.42 16.71
N VAL A 45 -10.54 -4.49 16.21
CA VAL A 45 -11.76 -4.03 16.88
C VAL A 45 -12.71 -5.21 17.05
N PHE A 46 -13.43 -5.24 18.17
CA PHE A 46 -14.35 -6.32 18.53
C PHE A 46 -15.76 -5.76 18.64
N PHE A 47 -16.72 -6.40 17.97
CA PHE A 47 -18.14 -6.11 18.11
C PHE A 47 -18.86 -7.31 18.69
N ASP A 48 -19.43 -7.14 19.87
CA ASP A 48 -20.31 -8.11 20.50
C ASP A 48 -21.75 -7.84 20.03
N ILE A 49 -22.37 -8.83 19.40
CA ILE A 49 -23.70 -8.71 18.82
C ILE A 49 -24.67 -9.61 19.60
N THR A 50 -25.81 -9.03 19.97
CA THR A 50 -26.93 -9.69 20.63
C THR A 50 -28.17 -9.46 19.76
N ILE A 51 -28.95 -10.51 19.49
CA ILE A 51 -30.21 -10.42 18.76
C ILE A 51 -31.33 -10.82 19.72
N GLY A 52 -32.21 -9.87 20.05
CA GLY A 52 -33.15 -10.04 21.15
C GLY A 52 -32.39 -10.16 22.48
N ASP A 53 -32.61 -11.26 23.19
CA ASP A 53 -31.95 -11.56 24.47
C ASP A 53 -30.77 -12.55 24.34
N GLU A 54 -30.48 -13.05 23.13
CA GLU A 54 -29.43 -14.05 22.91
C GLU A 54 -28.14 -13.43 22.35
N LYS A 55 -27.01 -13.74 22.98
CA LYS A 55 -25.68 -13.34 22.50
C LYS A 55 -25.29 -14.18 21.29
N THR A 56 -25.47 -13.62 20.10
CA THR A 56 -25.27 -14.31 18.81
C THR A 56 -23.78 -14.47 18.45
N GLY A 57 -22.90 -13.60 18.96
CA GLY A 57 -21.46 -13.80 18.80
C GLY A 57 -20.62 -12.53 18.81
N ARG A 58 -19.33 -12.69 18.51
CA ARG A 58 -18.33 -11.62 18.47
C ARG A 58 -17.69 -11.53 17.09
N ILE A 59 -17.83 -10.39 16.42
CA ILE A 59 -17.13 -10.10 15.17
C ILE A 59 -15.78 -9.45 15.50
N VAL A 60 -14.70 -9.96 14.89
CA VAL A 60 -13.35 -9.38 14.99
C VAL A 60 -12.99 -8.73 13.66
N ILE A 61 -12.77 -7.43 13.67
CA ILE A 61 -12.40 -6.66 12.49
C ILE A 61 -10.93 -6.23 12.62
N GLY A 62 -10.10 -6.68 11.68
CA GLY A 62 -8.73 -6.19 11.54
C GLY A 62 -8.68 -4.89 10.75
N LEU A 63 -7.96 -3.90 11.25
CA LEU A 63 -7.76 -2.60 10.61
C LEU A 63 -6.33 -2.48 10.06
N PHE A 64 -6.21 -1.86 8.89
CA PHE A 64 -4.95 -1.64 8.19
C PHE A 64 -4.43 -0.21 8.43
N GLY A 65 -3.96 0.08 9.63
CA GLY A 65 -3.55 1.43 10.03
C GLY A 65 -2.37 2.00 9.23
N GLN A 66 -1.55 1.16 8.60
CA GLN A 66 -0.48 1.61 7.71
C GLN A 66 -0.98 2.04 6.32
N THR A 67 -2.03 1.40 5.81
CA THR A 67 -2.58 1.71 4.47
C THR A 67 -3.64 2.80 4.54
N VAL A 68 -4.49 2.79 5.58
CA VAL A 68 -5.61 3.72 5.75
C VAL A 68 -5.63 4.35 7.16
N PRO A 69 -4.61 5.14 7.53
CA PRO A 69 -4.41 5.62 8.90
C PRO A 69 -5.56 6.47 9.44
N LYS A 70 -6.16 7.33 8.61
CA LYS A 70 -7.28 8.19 9.02
C LYS A 70 -8.55 7.39 9.27
N THR A 71 -8.87 6.47 8.37
CA THR A 71 -10.05 5.61 8.46
C THR A 71 -9.94 4.65 9.64
N ALA A 72 -8.78 4.02 9.83
CA ALA A 72 -8.53 3.12 10.96
C ALA A 72 -8.72 3.86 12.30
N LYS A 73 -8.12 5.05 12.45
CA LYS A 73 -8.29 5.87 13.67
C LYS A 73 -9.75 6.28 13.92
N ASN A 74 -10.47 6.71 12.89
CA ASN A 74 -11.89 7.04 13.01
C ASN A 74 -12.71 5.83 13.47
N PHE A 75 -12.47 4.65 12.88
CA PHE A 75 -13.19 3.43 13.23
C PHE A 75 -12.91 2.97 14.66
N ILE A 76 -11.67 3.10 15.13
CA ILE A 76 -11.29 2.85 16.53
C ILE A 76 -12.04 3.82 17.44
N GLY A 77 -12.04 5.12 17.15
CA GLY A 77 -12.74 6.12 17.97
C GLY A 77 -14.26 5.93 18.03
N LEU A 78 -14.87 5.45 16.93
CA LEU A 78 -16.29 5.06 16.91
C LEU A 78 -16.54 3.81 17.76
N ALA A 79 -15.64 2.82 17.69
CA ALA A 79 -15.77 1.59 18.46
C ALA A 79 -15.51 1.79 19.97
N THR A 80 -14.63 2.72 20.36
CA THR A 80 -14.40 3.09 21.77
C THR A 80 -15.46 4.03 22.32
N GLY A 81 -16.25 4.68 21.46
CA GLY A 81 -17.27 5.65 21.85
C GLY A 81 -16.72 7.00 22.31
N GLU A 82 -15.45 7.31 22.01
CA GLU A 82 -14.83 8.58 22.37
C GLU A 82 -15.32 9.73 21.48
N VAL A 83 -15.65 9.44 20.22
CA VAL A 83 -16.07 10.43 19.21
C VAL A 83 -17.51 10.92 19.43
N SER A 84 -18.35 10.18 20.14
CA SER A 84 -19.76 10.53 20.37
C SER A 84 -19.97 11.56 21.50
N LYS A 85 -18.99 11.74 22.40
CA LYS A 85 -19.18 12.57 23.60
C LYS A 85 -19.18 14.07 23.32
N GLU A 86 -18.42 14.58 22.35
CA GLU A 86 -18.41 16.02 22.07
C GLU A 86 -19.63 16.51 21.29
N SER A 87 -20.23 15.67 20.42
CA SER A 87 -21.39 16.10 19.63
C SER A 87 -22.70 16.14 20.46
N CYS A 88 -22.85 15.24 21.44
CA CYS A 88 -24.02 15.26 22.36
C CYS A 88 -23.93 16.36 23.43
N LEU A 89 -22.73 16.71 23.92
CA LEU A 89 -22.60 17.76 24.95
C LEU A 89 -22.91 19.16 24.41
N PHE A 90 -22.73 19.39 23.10
CA PHE A 90 -23.14 20.65 22.49
C PHE A 90 -24.67 20.77 22.35
N TYR A 91 -25.35 19.66 22.04
CA TYR A 91 -26.82 19.63 21.94
C TYR A 91 -27.50 19.90 23.30
N ILE A 92 -26.95 19.35 24.39
CA ILE A 92 -27.52 19.54 25.73
C ILE A 92 -27.21 20.92 26.32
N ARG A 93 -26.03 21.51 26.04
CA ARG A 93 -25.72 22.87 26.54
C ARG A 93 -26.45 24.00 25.80
N HIS A 94 -26.89 23.81 24.56
CA HIS A 94 -27.55 24.87 23.79
C HIS A 94 -29.07 24.92 23.98
N GLN A 95 -29.70 23.86 24.52
CA GLN A 95 -31.16 23.79 24.63
C GLN A 95 -31.75 24.19 25.99
N SER A 96 -30.91 24.54 26.98
CA SER A 96 -31.34 24.95 28.32
C SER A 96 -31.24 26.47 28.57
N LEU A 97 -31.67 27.27 27.59
CA LEU A 97 -31.92 28.70 27.76
C LEU A 97 -33.23 29.10 27.03
N LEU A 98 -34.33 28.44 27.41
CA LEU A 98 -35.69 28.98 27.45
C LEU A 98 -36.43 28.32 28.62
#